data_AF-A0A7X2PIH7-F1
#
_entry.id   AF-A0A7X2PIH7-F1
#
_cell.length_a   1.000
_cell.length_b   1.000
_cell.length_c   1.000
_cell.angle_alpha   90.00
_cell.angle_beta   90.00
_cell.angle_gamma   90.00
#
_symmetry.space_group_name_H-M   'P 1'
#
loop_
_entity.id
_entity.type
_entity.pdbx_description
1 polymer ?
#
loop_
_entity_poly.entity_id
_entity_poly.type
_entity_poly.pdbx_seq_one_letter_code
_entity_poly.pdbx_strand_id
1 'polypeptide(L)' 'MHSGGAVTVLVEAKNIPRGTKVQLIFFTENAPDQTILTDALSGATDALTTASASVTLAPGYSKGYAKASWVQ' A
#
# COMPACT_ATOMS: atom_id res chain seq x y z
N MET A 1 -8.21 -8.99 18.37
CA MET A 1 -8.91 -7.88 17.66
C MET A 1 -7.93 -6.72 17.58
N HIS A 2 -7.76 -6.10 16.41
CA HIS A 2 -6.86 -4.94 16.28
C HIS A 2 -7.43 -3.73 17.06
N SER A 3 -6.59 -2.96 17.74
CA SER A 3 -6.99 -1.84 18.61
C SER A 3 -7.18 -0.51 17.88
N GLY A 4 -7.14 -0.52 16.54
CA GLY A 4 -7.06 0.69 15.73
C GLY A 4 -5.61 1.16 15.60
N GLY A 5 -5.16 1.42 14.38
CA GLY A 5 -3.79 1.86 14.15
C GLY A 5 -3.41 2.02 12.69
N ALA A 6 -2.45 2.90 12.44
CA ALA A 6 -1.78 3.01 11.17
C ALA A 6 -0.88 1.78 10.95
N VAL A 7 -1.00 1.15 9.80
CA VAL A 7 -0.19 0.02 9.36
C VAL A 7 0.57 0.43 8.11
N THR A 8 1.89 0.27 8.17
CA THR A 8 2.76 0.56 7.04
C THR A 8 2.75 -0.62 6.08
N VAL A 9 2.44 -0.35 4.82
CA VAL A 9 2.56 -1.28 3.71
C VAL A 9 3.84 -0.94 2.95
N LEU A 10 4.74 -1.91 2.84
CA LEU A 10 5.92 -1.83 2.00
C LEU A 10 5.61 -2.49 0.66
N VAL A 11 5.90 -1.76 -0.42
CA VAL A 11 5.76 -2.24 -1.79
C VAL A 11 7.16 -2.47 -2.35
N GLU A 12 7.40 -3.67 -2.87
CA GLU A 12 8.59 -3.99 -3.66
C GLU A 12 8.17 -4.21 -5.11
N ALA A 13 8.86 -3.53 -6.03
CA ALA A 13 8.59 -3.58 -7.45
C ALA A 13 9.86 -3.89 -8.24
N LYS A 14 9.73 -4.67 -9.31
CA LYS A 14 10.86 -5.01 -10.21
C LYS A 14 10.57 -4.50 -11.61
N ASN A 15 11.56 -3.87 -12.23
CA ASN A 15 11.46 -3.27 -13.55
C ASN A 15 10.38 -2.18 -13.66
N ILE A 16 10.12 -1.47 -12.57
CA ILE A 16 9.20 -0.31 -12.54
C ILE A 16 10.05 0.95 -12.33
N PRO A 17 9.89 1.98 -13.18
CA PRO A 17 10.65 3.21 -13.07
C PRO A 17 10.48 3.87 -11.69
N ARG A 18 11.59 4.39 -11.16
CA ARG A 18 11.55 5.29 -9.99
C ARG A 18 10.65 6.50 -10.26
N GLY A 19 10.04 7.03 -9.21
CA GLY A 19 9.07 8.12 -9.33
C GLY A 19 7.63 7.65 -9.50
N THR A 20 7.43 6.41 -9.98
CA THR A 20 6.09 5.80 -10.10
C THR A 20 5.46 5.67 -8.71
N LYS A 21 4.18 6.02 -8.60
CA LYS A 21 3.39 5.81 -7.38
C LYS A 21 2.41 4.67 -7.59
N VAL A 22 2.24 3.86 -6.56
CA VAL A 22 1.34 2.70 -6.60
C VAL A 22 0.05 3.08 -5.91
N GLN A 23 -1.08 2.85 -6.59
CA GLN A 23 -2.38 2.95 -5.94
C GLN A 23 -2.67 1.62 -5.26
N LEU A 24 -2.84 1.67 -3.94
CA LEU A 24 -3.26 0.54 -3.12
C LEU A 24 -4.73 0.71 -2.80
N ILE A 25 -5.52 -0.33 -3.08
CA ILE A 25 -6.91 -0.43 -2.64
C ILE A 25 -6.95 -1.43 -1.50
N PHE A 26 -7.34 -0.97 -0.33
CA PHE A 26 -7.41 -1.76 0.89
C PHE A 26 -8.87 -2.05 1.25
N PHE A 27 -9.18 -3.32 1.39
CA PHE A 27 -10.53 -3.84 1.63
C PHE A 27 -10.60 -4.53 2.99
N THR A 28 -11.72 -4.35 3.68
CA THR A 28 -12.01 -5.05 4.94
C THR A 28 -13.43 -5.57 4.91
N GLU A 29 -13.75 -6.53 5.78
CA GLU A 29 -15.06 -7.21 5.75
C GLU A 29 -16.25 -6.29 6.06
N ASN A 30 -16.04 -5.15 6.72
CA ASN A 30 -17.10 -4.33 7.32
C ASN A 30 -16.76 -2.83 7.36
N ALA A 31 -15.87 -2.35 6.49
CA ALA A 31 -15.60 -0.93 6.32
C ALA A 31 -15.48 -0.58 4.83
N PRO A 32 -15.71 0.68 4.43
CA PRO A 32 -15.48 1.13 3.07
C PRO A 32 -14.04 0.90 2.63
N ASP A 33 -13.86 0.68 1.33
CA ASP A 33 -12.54 0.53 0.73
C ASP A 33 -11.73 1.82 0.90
N GLN A 34 -10.46 1.67 1.27
CA GLN A 34 -9.51 2.79 1.31
C GLN A 34 -8.66 2.74 0.05
N THR A 35 -8.66 3.83 -0.73
CA THR A 35 -7.73 4.01 -1.84
C THR A 35 -6.61 4.93 -1.39
N ILE A 36 -5.38 4.42 -1.37
CA ILE A 36 -4.20 5.10 -0.84
C ILE A 36 -3.11 5.07 -1.90
N LEU A 37 -2.42 6.19 -2.07
CA LEU A 37 -1.27 6.29 -2.96
C LEU A 37 0.01 6.14 -2.16
N THR A 38 0.95 5.32 -2.64
CA THR A 38 2.27 5.20 -2.00
C THR A 38 3.10 6.47 -2.20
N ASP A 39 4.18 6.55 -1.42
CA ASP A 39 5.36 7.34 -1.80
C ASP A 39 5.85 6.93 -3.20
N ALA A 40 6.67 7.79 -3.81
CA ALA A 40 7.29 7.47 -5.08
C ALA A 40 8.25 6.28 -4.91
N LEU A 41 8.18 5.30 -5.81
CA LEU A 41 9.13 4.21 -5.89
C LEU A 41 10.56 4.76 -5.97
N SER A 42 11.42 4.28 -5.07
CA SER A 42 12.81 4.70 -4.94
C SER A 42 13.74 3.49 -4.92
N GLY A 43 15.02 3.69 -5.24
CA GLY A 43 15.98 2.61 -5.33
C GLY A 43 17.25 3.04 -6.07
N ALA A 44 18.31 2.24 -5.93
CA ALA A 44 19.56 2.48 -6.64
C ALA A 44 19.45 2.15 -8.14
N THR A 45 18.59 1.19 -8.51
CA THR A 45 18.34 0.76 -9.90
C THR A 45 16.86 0.45 -10.10
N ASP A 46 16.39 0.46 -11.35
CA ASP A 46 15.01 0.09 -11.67
C ASP A 46 14.75 -1.44 -11.57
N ALA A 47 15.80 -2.23 -11.34
CA ALA A 47 15.69 -3.68 -11.15
C ALA A 47 14.96 -4.05 -9.84
N LEU A 48 15.06 -3.19 -8.82
CA LEU A 48 14.33 -3.31 -7.55
C LEU A 48 14.10 -1.91 -6.97
N THR A 49 12.83 -1.51 -6.90
CA THR A 49 12.39 -0.26 -6.28
C THR A 49 11.41 -0.53 -5.14
N THR A 50 11.39 0.34 -4.15
CA THR A 50 10.52 0.24 -2.98
C THR A 50 9.76 1.52 -2.70
N ALA A 51 8.57 1.38 -2.14
CA ALA A 51 7.73 2.48 -1.67
C ALA A 51 6.97 2.09 -0.40
N SER A 52 6.56 3.08 0.38
CA SER A 52 5.71 2.91 1.55
C SER A 52 4.36 3.57 1.37
N ALA A 53 3.34 3.03 2.05
CA ALA A 53 2.07 3.69 2.29
C ALA A 53 1.61 3.37 3.72
N SER A 54 0.77 4.23 4.28
CA SER A 54 0.11 3.96 5.55
C SER A 54 -1.38 3.73 5.33
N VAL A 55 -1.89 2.59 5.80
CA VAL A 55 -3.32 2.26 5.81
C VAL A 55 -3.81 2.26 7.24
N THR A 56 -5.05 2.69 7.48
CA THR A 56 -5.61 2.63 8.85
C THR A 56 -6.51 1.40 8.95
N LEU A 57 -6.17 0.46 9.84
CA LEU A 57 -7.12 -0.55 10.26
C LEU A 57 -7.91 0.01 11.43
N ALA A 58 -9.22 0.13 11.28
CA ALA A 58 -10.07 0.52 12.40
C ALA A 58 -10.14 -0.61 13.46
N PRO A 59 -10.59 -0.30 14.69
CA PRO A 59 -10.68 -1.30 15.74
C PRO A 59 -11.67 -2.43 15.40
N GLY A 60 -11.40 -3.64 15.89
CA GLY A 60 -12.33 -4.78 15.74
C GLY A 60 -12.09 -5.68 14.52
N TYR A 61 -11.25 -5.26 13.57
CA TYR A 61 -10.90 -6.09 12.41
C TYR A 61 -9.71 -7.02 12.71
N SER A 62 -9.67 -8.16 12.02
CA SER A 62 -8.58 -9.15 12.12
C SER A 62 -7.94 -9.48 10.77
N LYS A 63 -8.53 -9.05 9.66
CA LYS A 63 -8.06 -9.28 8.29
C LYS A 63 -8.28 -8.04 7.43
N GLY A 64 -7.34 -7.76 6.56
CA GLY A 64 -7.45 -6.76 5.50
C GLY A 64 -6.78 -7.30 4.24
N TYR A 65 -7.32 -6.93 3.08
CA TYR A 65 -6.81 -7.35 1.78
C TYR A 65 -6.32 -6.11 1.04
N ALA A 66 -5.20 -6.20 0.33
CA ALA A 66 -4.67 -5.10 -0.46
C ALA A 66 -4.55 -5.51 -1.94
N LYS A 67 -4.94 -4.60 -2.83
CA LYS A 67 -4.74 -4.73 -4.28
C LYS A 67 -3.93 -3.54 -4.79
N ALA A 68 -2.88 -3.81 -5.55
CA ALA A 68 -2.11 -2.78 -6.21
C ALA A 68 -2.65 -2.50 -7.63
N SER A 69 -2.65 -1.22 -8.01
CA SER A 69 -2.90 -0.75 -9.37
C SER A 69 -1.84 0.30 -9.73
N TRP A 70 -1.40 0.26 -10.97
CA TRP A 70 -0.37 1.16 -11.51
C TRP A 70 -1.06 2.19 -12.38
N VAL A 71 -0.86 3.46 -12.04
CA VAL A 71 -1.24 4.59 -12.89
C VAL A 71 0.06 5.22 -13.38
N GLN A 72 0.24 5.26 -14.70
CA GLN A 72 1.39 5.89 -15.36
C GLN A 72 1.11 7.35 -15.67
#